data_AF-A0A370XE07-F1
#
_entry.id   AF-A0A370XE07-F1
#
_cell.length_a   1.000
_cell.length_b   1.000
_cell.length_c   1.000
_cell.angle_alpha   90.00
_cell.angle_beta   90.00
_cell.angle_gamma   90.00
#
_symmetry.space_group_name_H-M   'P 1'
#
loop_
_entity.id
_entity.type
_entity.pdbx_description
1 polymer ?
#
loop_
_entity_poly.entity_id
_entity_poly.type
_entity_poly.pdbx_seq_one_letter_code
_entity_poly.pdbx_strand_id
1 'polypeptide(L)'
;MKFINTAPILPRPSGPPPWLAKLAPDATLEGAVLKRAVHGKENILALISHARTLYQFQDYTYYGNVGNQFFLESYRSSVNDVPIECSLIVHMNDAGEADSILIHHYPLEGTLEFSRLMWEKFGDRFGDLYLSQAQADGVAKASRK
;
A
#
# COMPACT_ATOMS: atom_id res chain seq x y z
N MET A 1 -9.60 4.19 -22.24
CA MET A 1 -9.31 2.84 -21.70
C MET A 1 -8.69 3.00 -20.33
N LYS A 2 -9.07 2.19 -19.33
CA LYS A 2 -8.47 2.21 -17.99
C LYS A 2 -7.37 1.15 -17.91
N PHE A 3 -6.28 1.42 -17.20
CA PHE A 3 -5.19 0.46 -16.98
C PHE A 3 -5.69 -0.90 -16.51
N ILE A 4 -6.66 -0.90 -15.59
CA ILE A 4 -7.28 -2.11 -15.03
C ILE A 4 -8.11 -2.93 -16.03
N ASN A 5 -8.49 -2.35 -17.17
CA ASN A 5 -9.26 -3.10 -18.17
C ASN A 5 -8.34 -3.75 -19.19
N THR A 6 -7.04 -3.40 -19.19
CA THR A 6 -6.10 -3.76 -20.25
C THR A 6 -4.87 -4.49 -19.75
N ALA A 7 -4.48 -4.28 -18.48
CA ALA A 7 -3.36 -4.99 -17.89
C ALA A 7 -3.73 -6.47 -17.69
N PRO A 8 -2.82 -7.41 -18.00
CA PRO A 8 -3.05 -8.84 -17.81
C PRO A 8 -3.13 -9.17 -16.30
N ILE A 9 -3.76 -10.29 -15.99
CA ILE A 9 -3.68 -10.90 -14.66
C ILE A 9 -2.59 -11.96 -14.69
N LEU A 10 -1.67 -11.88 -13.73
CA LEU A 10 -0.57 -12.82 -13.55
C LEU A 10 -0.97 -13.93 -12.56
N PRO A 11 -0.31 -15.09 -12.62
CA PRO A 11 -0.43 -16.09 -11.57
C PRO A 11 -0.11 -15.49 -10.20
N ARG A 12 -0.87 -15.90 -9.18
CA ARG A 12 -0.63 -15.45 -7.81
C ARG A 12 0.79 -15.84 -7.37
N PRO A 13 1.61 -14.90 -6.87
CA PRO A 13 2.91 -15.21 -6.31
C PRO A 13 2.85 -16.18 -5.13
N SER A 14 3.87 -17.01 -4.96
CA SER A 14 4.02 -17.86 -3.79
C SER A 14 4.59 -17.05 -2.61
N GLY A 15 3.87 -17.04 -1.49
CA GLY A 15 4.34 -16.44 -0.25
C GLY A 15 4.30 -14.89 -0.20
N PRO A 16 4.89 -14.28 0.84
CA PRO A 16 5.05 -12.83 0.93
C PRO A 16 6.10 -12.32 -0.06
N PRO A 17 6.08 -11.02 -0.39
CA PRO A 17 7.03 -10.50 -1.34
C PRO A 17 8.46 -10.48 -0.78
N PRO A 18 9.47 -10.75 -1.63
CA PRO A 18 10.83 -11.02 -1.17
C PRO A 18 11.49 -9.82 -0.50
N TRP A 19 11.12 -8.59 -0.89
CA TRP A 19 11.62 -7.37 -0.26
C TRP A 19 11.18 -7.23 1.20
N LEU A 20 10.03 -7.79 1.58
CA LEU A 20 9.49 -7.65 2.94
C LEU A 20 10.40 -8.31 3.99
N ALA A 21 11.05 -9.42 3.62
CA ALA A 21 12.04 -10.08 4.46
C ALA A 21 13.37 -9.30 4.53
N LYS A 22 13.61 -8.37 3.60
CA LYS A 22 14.85 -7.62 3.41
C LYS A 22 14.74 -6.16 3.84
N LEU A 23 13.72 -5.76 4.59
CA LEU A 23 13.59 -4.39 5.08
C LEU A 23 14.84 -3.96 5.87
N ALA A 24 15.42 -2.83 5.46
CA ALA A 24 16.48 -2.15 6.17
C ALA A 24 15.98 -1.66 7.54
N PRO A 25 16.81 -1.61 8.59
CA PRO A 25 16.39 -1.17 9.92
C PRO A 25 15.72 0.21 9.95
N ASP A 26 16.24 1.15 9.16
CA ASP A 26 15.83 2.55 9.03
C ASP A 26 14.94 2.83 7.81
N ALA A 27 14.36 1.79 7.21
CA ALA A 27 13.53 1.92 6.02
C ALA A 27 12.38 2.91 6.19
N THR A 28 11.98 3.54 5.09
CA THR A 28 10.82 4.44 5.02
C THR A 28 9.69 3.86 4.18
N LEU A 29 8.45 4.20 4.55
CA LEU A 29 7.27 3.88 3.76
C LEU A 29 6.40 5.12 3.59
N GLU A 30 6.13 5.44 2.34
CA GLU A 30 5.24 6.51 1.91
C GLU A 30 4.05 5.93 1.17
N GLY A 31 2.91 6.64 1.20
CA GLY A 31 1.79 6.25 0.37
C GLY A 31 0.59 7.16 0.46
N ALA A 32 -0.30 7.04 -0.52
CA ALA A 32 -1.48 7.90 -0.66
C ALA A 32 -2.46 7.80 0.52
N VAL A 33 -2.45 6.68 1.25
CA VAL A 33 -3.27 6.46 2.44
C VAL A 33 -2.69 7.12 3.70
N LEU A 34 -1.45 7.62 3.65
CA LEU A 34 -0.72 8.20 4.76
C LEU A 34 -0.62 9.72 4.64
N LYS A 35 -0.71 10.43 5.77
CA LYS A 35 -0.45 11.87 5.88
C LYS A 35 1.05 12.21 5.81
N ARG A 36 1.92 11.26 6.17
CA ARG A 36 3.38 11.39 6.21
C ARG A 36 4.07 10.02 6.20
N ALA A 37 5.37 9.99 5.92
CA ALA A 37 6.16 8.77 5.91
C ALA A 37 6.20 8.05 7.27
N VAL A 38 6.20 6.72 7.21
CA VAL A 38 6.52 5.82 8.32
C VAL A 38 8.01 5.53 8.31
N HIS A 39 8.63 5.52 9.49
CA HIS A 39 10.06 5.25 9.63
C HIS A 39 10.28 4.01 10.48
N GLY A 40 11.25 3.20 10.07
CA GLY A 40 11.75 2.04 10.80
C GLY A 40 11.02 0.75 10.45
N LYS A 41 11.82 -0.32 10.30
CA LYS A 41 11.38 -1.67 9.96
C LYS A 41 10.21 -2.18 10.79
N GLU A 42 10.28 -2.03 12.11
CA GLU A 42 9.26 -2.56 13.03
C GLU A 42 7.89 -1.91 12.82
N ASN A 43 7.86 -0.59 12.61
CA ASN A 43 6.62 0.14 12.34
C ASN A 43 6.04 -0.26 10.98
N ILE A 44 6.90 -0.35 9.95
CA ILE A 44 6.50 -0.78 8.62
C ILE A 44 5.92 -2.20 8.64
N LEU A 45 6.58 -3.15 9.30
CA LEU A 45 6.10 -4.52 9.44
C LEU A 45 4.76 -4.60 10.17
N ALA A 46 4.60 -3.85 11.27
CA ALA A 46 3.35 -3.80 12.02
C ALA A 46 2.18 -3.33 11.15
N LEU A 47 2.38 -2.26 10.37
CA LEU A 47 1.35 -1.70 9.49
C LEU A 47 1.05 -2.63 8.32
N ILE A 48 2.07 -3.12 7.60
CA ILE A 48 1.90 -4.01 6.45
C ILE A 48 1.20 -5.31 6.85
N SER A 49 1.54 -5.89 8.00
CA SER A 49 0.94 -7.14 8.46
C SER A 49 -0.57 -7.03 8.60
N HIS A 50 -1.10 -5.88 9.03
CA HIS A 50 -2.53 -5.65 9.10
C HIS A 50 -3.10 -5.17 7.76
N ALA A 51 -2.42 -4.26 7.06
CA ALA A 51 -2.85 -3.75 5.76
C ALA A 51 -3.18 -4.89 4.77
N ARG A 52 -2.36 -5.95 4.77
CA ARG A 52 -2.57 -7.13 3.91
C ARG A 52 -3.84 -7.93 4.23
N THR A 53 -4.40 -7.80 5.44
CA THR A 53 -5.64 -8.48 5.83
C THR A 53 -6.89 -7.73 5.38
N LEU A 54 -6.76 -6.47 4.96
CA LEU A 54 -7.90 -5.66 4.50
C LEU A 54 -8.32 -6.03 3.08
N TYR A 55 -7.39 -6.48 2.25
CA TYR A 55 -7.64 -6.90 0.87
C TYR A 55 -8.44 -8.21 0.83
N GLN A 56 -9.59 -8.21 0.17
CA GLN A 56 -10.37 -9.43 -0.03
C GLN A 56 -9.68 -10.42 -0.99
N PHE A 57 -8.95 -9.89 -1.97
CA PHE A 57 -8.15 -10.65 -2.93
C PHE A 57 -6.96 -9.82 -3.44
N GLN A 58 -6.03 -10.43 -4.18
CA GLN A 58 -4.93 -9.71 -4.82
C GLN A 58 -4.67 -10.29 -6.21
N ASP A 59 -5.29 -9.69 -7.22
CA ASP A 59 -5.11 -10.06 -8.62
C ASP A 59 -3.94 -9.26 -9.20
N TYR A 60 -2.75 -9.86 -9.20
CA TYR A 60 -1.53 -9.22 -9.63
C TYR A 60 -1.54 -8.94 -11.13
N THR A 61 -1.13 -7.73 -11.50
CA THR A 61 -0.90 -7.28 -12.88
C THR A 61 0.59 -7.05 -13.16
N TYR A 62 1.39 -6.89 -12.11
CA TYR A 62 2.85 -6.93 -12.15
C TYR A 62 3.40 -7.44 -10.82
N TYR A 63 4.48 -8.22 -10.88
CA TYR A 63 5.20 -8.69 -9.70
C TYR A 63 6.62 -9.08 -10.08
N GLY A 64 7.62 -8.32 -9.64
CA GLY A 64 9.01 -8.67 -9.92
C GLY A 64 10.01 -7.52 -9.83
N ASN A 65 11.27 -7.83 -10.14
CA ASN A 65 12.35 -6.86 -10.18
C ASN A 65 12.26 -5.98 -11.44
N VAL A 66 12.57 -4.70 -11.27
CA VAL A 66 12.80 -3.74 -12.36
C VAL A 66 14.24 -3.27 -12.27
N GLY A 67 15.06 -3.74 -13.20
CA GLY A 67 16.51 -3.55 -13.11
C GLY A 67 17.09 -4.21 -11.85
N ASN A 68 18.13 -3.60 -11.29
CA ASN A 68 18.87 -4.16 -10.17
C ASN A 68 18.47 -3.56 -8.81
N GLN A 69 17.80 -2.40 -8.81
CA GLN A 69 17.55 -1.61 -7.59
C GLN A 69 16.07 -1.47 -7.25
N PHE A 70 15.15 -2.02 -8.05
CA PHE A 70 13.73 -1.88 -7.78
C PHE A 70 12.98 -3.20 -7.79
N PHE A 71 11.99 -3.30 -6.90
CA PHE A 71 10.95 -4.31 -6.95
C PHE A 71 9.60 -3.62 -7.07
N LEU A 72 8.78 -4.07 -8.01
CA LEU A 72 7.44 -3.52 -8.23
C LEU A 72 6.38 -4.58 -8.00
N GLU A 73 5.27 -4.14 -7.42
CA GLU A 73 4.00 -4.87 -7.46
C GLU A 73 2.92 -3.95 -8.01
N SER A 74 1.97 -4.54 -8.72
CA SER A 74 0.71 -3.89 -9.04
C SER A 74 -0.38 -4.93 -9.01
N TYR A 75 -1.47 -4.68 -8.29
CA TYR A 75 -2.59 -5.61 -8.16
C TYR A 75 -3.92 -4.91 -7.96
N ARG A 76 -5.00 -5.63 -8.28
CA ARG A 76 -6.38 -5.23 -8.01
C ARG A 76 -6.89 -5.95 -6.77
N SER A 77 -7.81 -5.31 -6.07
CA SER A 77 -8.45 -5.81 -4.86
C SER A 77 -9.79 -5.11 -4.62
N SER A 78 -10.41 -5.43 -3.50
CA SER A 78 -11.49 -4.70 -2.87
C SER A 78 -11.25 -4.67 -1.37
N VAL A 79 -11.73 -3.59 -0.74
CA VAL A 79 -11.71 -3.39 0.71
C VAL A 79 -13.11 -2.93 1.11
N ASN A 80 -13.80 -3.68 1.98
CA ASN A 80 -15.23 -3.48 2.27
C ASN A 80 -16.08 -3.33 0.99
N ASP A 81 -15.85 -4.19 -0.01
CA ASP A 81 -16.50 -4.17 -1.32
C ASP A 81 -16.26 -2.90 -2.16
N VAL A 82 -15.45 -1.96 -1.67
CA VAL A 82 -14.96 -0.80 -2.43
C VAL A 82 -13.78 -1.24 -3.29
N PRO A 83 -13.85 -1.09 -4.63
CA PRO A 83 -12.73 -1.42 -5.50
C PRO A 83 -11.49 -0.60 -5.16
N ILE A 84 -10.34 -1.27 -5.12
CA ILE A 84 -9.05 -0.62 -4.89
C ILE A 84 -7.97 -1.32 -5.70
N GLU A 85 -7.08 -0.54 -6.26
CA GLU A 85 -5.84 -0.97 -6.85
C GLU A 85 -4.66 -0.48 -6.01
N CYS A 86 -3.62 -1.28 -5.98
CA CYS A 86 -2.39 -0.96 -5.29
C CYS A 86 -1.23 -1.16 -6.26
N SER A 87 -0.41 -0.14 -6.41
CA SER A 87 0.89 -0.23 -7.04
C SER A 87 1.95 0.17 -6.02
N LEU A 88 3.00 -0.62 -5.88
CA LEU A 88 4.11 -0.28 -5.00
C LEU A 88 5.44 -0.39 -5.74
N ILE A 89 6.35 0.50 -5.34
CA ILE A 89 7.74 0.54 -5.80
C ILE A 89 8.59 0.44 -4.56
N VAL A 90 9.51 -0.51 -4.54
CA VAL A 90 10.50 -0.70 -3.48
C VAL A 90 11.87 -0.44 -4.07
N HIS A 91 12.62 0.47 -3.46
CA HIS A 91 14.04 0.63 -3.72
C HIS A 91 14.84 -0.36 -2.88
N MET A 92 15.85 -0.97 -3.50
CA MET A 92 16.80 -1.88 -2.89
C MET A 92 18.16 -1.16 -2.85
N ASN A 93 18.69 -0.92 -1.65
CA ASN A 93 19.98 -0.27 -1.46
C ASN A 93 21.16 -1.17 -1.89
N ASP A 94 22.39 -0.64 -1.84
CA ASP A 94 23.60 -1.38 -2.23
C ASP A 94 23.91 -2.60 -1.35
N ALA A 95 23.33 -2.67 -0.13
CA ALA A 95 23.41 -3.85 0.73
C ALA A 95 22.37 -4.93 0.35
N GLY A 96 21.51 -4.66 -0.63
CA GLY A 96 20.43 -5.55 -1.07
C GLY A 96 19.22 -5.53 -0.13
N GLU A 97 19.06 -4.48 0.67
CA GLU A 97 17.97 -4.27 1.61
C GLU A 97 16.93 -3.30 1.04
N ALA A 98 15.66 -3.48 1.41
CA ALA A 98 14.58 -2.55 1.05
C ALA A 98 14.59 -1.36 2.00
N ASP A 99 15.03 -0.20 1.53
CA ASP A 99 15.22 1.03 2.31
C ASP A 99 14.13 2.08 2.08
N SER A 100 13.49 2.10 0.91
CA SER A 100 12.40 3.02 0.59
C SER A 100 11.26 2.33 -0.14
N ILE A 101 10.04 2.55 0.34
CA ILE A 101 8.82 1.95 -0.17
C ILE A 101 7.83 3.07 -0.48
N LEU A 102 7.33 3.09 -1.72
CA LEU A 102 6.24 3.95 -2.12
C LEU A 102 5.03 3.09 -2.48
N ILE A 103 3.89 3.31 -1.82
CA ILE A 103 2.63 2.61 -2.06
C ILE A 103 1.58 3.58 -2.57
N HIS A 104 1.05 3.32 -3.75
CA HIS A 104 -0.03 4.08 -4.35
C HIS A 104 -1.30 3.23 -4.41
N HIS A 105 -2.28 3.62 -3.59
CA HIS A 105 -3.64 3.14 -3.68
C HIS A 105 -4.47 4.05 -4.58
N TYR A 106 -5.37 3.47 -5.37
CA TYR A 106 -6.33 4.19 -6.20
C TYR A 106 -7.58 3.31 -6.44
N PRO A 107 -8.73 3.84 -6.87
CA PRO A 107 -9.09 5.26 -6.94
C PRO A 107 -9.20 5.88 -5.54
N LEU A 108 -9.47 7.19 -5.49
CA LEU A 108 -9.55 7.97 -4.25
C LEU A 108 -10.52 7.34 -3.23
N GLU A 109 -11.68 6.85 -3.66
CA GLU A 109 -12.67 6.25 -2.76
C GLU A 109 -12.11 5.05 -1.98
N GLY A 110 -11.50 4.08 -2.67
CA GLY A 110 -10.82 2.95 -2.04
C GLY A 110 -9.63 3.39 -1.17
N THR A 111 -8.91 4.43 -1.58
CA THR A 111 -7.78 5.00 -0.80
C THR A 111 -8.25 5.59 0.53
N LEU A 112 -9.35 6.35 0.52
CA LEU A 112 -9.93 6.94 1.72
C LEU A 112 -10.48 5.85 2.66
N GLU A 113 -11.15 4.84 2.12
CA GLU A 113 -11.64 3.70 2.90
C GLU A 113 -10.49 2.91 3.53
N PHE A 114 -9.41 2.67 2.78
CA PHE A 114 -8.21 2.01 3.31
C PHE A 114 -7.58 2.81 4.46
N SER A 115 -7.40 4.13 4.28
CA SER A 115 -6.82 5.01 5.30
C SER A 115 -7.67 4.97 6.58
N ARG A 116 -8.99 5.05 6.43
CA ARG A 116 -9.96 4.99 7.53
C ARG A 116 -9.90 3.70 8.33
N LEU A 117 -9.84 2.54 7.66
CA LEU A 117 -9.73 1.23 8.31
C LEU A 117 -8.40 1.07 9.06
N MET A 118 -7.31 1.58 8.49
CA MET A 118 -6.02 1.62 9.18
C MET A 118 -6.07 2.53 10.42
N TRP A 119 -6.77 3.67 10.35
CA TRP A 119 -7.02 4.54 11.50
C TRP A 119 -7.84 3.83 12.58
N GLU A 120 -8.91 3.11 12.22
CA GLU A 120 -9.71 2.34 13.18
C GLU A 120 -8.89 1.28 13.92
N LYS A 121 -7.97 0.61 13.21
CA LYS A 121 -7.10 -0.40 13.83
C LYS A 121 -6.02 0.21 14.72
N PHE A 122 -5.38 1.28 14.26
CA PHE A 122 -4.15 1.78 14.84
C PHE A 122 -4.27 3.18 15.48
N GLY A 123 -5.48 3.70 15.67
CA GLY A 123 -5.73 5.05 16.16
C GLY A 123 -4.85 5.47 17.35
N ASP A 124 -4.64 4.56 18.30
CA ASP A 124 -3.87 4.82 19.52
C ASP A 124 -2.35 4.98 19.29
N ARG A 125 -1.79 4.31 18.28
CA ARG A 125 -0.33 4.28 18.01
C ARG A 125 0.09 5.03 16.75
N PHE A 126 -0.75 5.02 15.73
CA PHE A 126 -0.49 5.54 14.40
C PHE A 126 -1.65 6.38 13.85
N GLY A 127 -2.60 6.80 14.69
CA GLY A 127 -3.79 7.54 14.23
C GLY A 127 -3.47 8.87 13.55
N ASP A 128 -2.34 9.50 13.88
CA ASP A 128 -1.90 10.73 13.22
C ASP A 128 -1.38 10.51 11.79
N LEU A 129 -1.10 9.26 11.39
CA LEU A 129 -0.71 8.89 10.04
C LEU A 129 -1.89 8.74 9.09
N TYR A 130 -3.08 8.40 9.59
CA TYR A 130 -4.23 8.03 8.77
C TYR A 130 -5.37 9.02 8.89
N LEU A 131 -6.27 9.05 7.91
CA LEU A 131 -7.48 9.86 7.97
C LEU A 131 -8.50 9.19 8.89
N SER A 132 -9.02 9.94 9.88
CA SER A 132 -10.20 9.48 10.62
C SER A 132 -11.43 9.46 9.69
N GLN A 133 -12.53 8.81 10.14
CA GLN A 133 -13.81 8.83 9.41
C GLN A 133 -14.22 10.24 8.96
N ALA A 134 -14.25 11.19 9.89
CA ALA A 134 -14.66 12.56 9.60
C ALA A 134 -13.75 13.25 8.57
N GLN A 135 -12.45 12.96 8.58
CA GLN A 135 -11.50 13.50 7.62
C GLN A 135 -11.68 12.87 6.23
N ALA A 136 -11.84 11.54 6.17
CA ALA A 136 -12.10 10.80 4.94
C ALA A 136 -13.40 11.29 4.26
N ASP A 137 -14.49 11.43 5.02
CA ASP A 137 -15.78 11.94 4.53
C ASP A 137 -15.66 13.38 4.00
N GLY A 138 -14.88 14.21 4.71
CA GLY A 138 -14.60 15.59 4.30
C GLY A 138 -13.90 15.67 2.94
N VAL A 139 -12.87 14.85 2.72
CA VAL A 139 -12.15 14.76 1.44
C VAL A 139 -13.07 14.23 0.35
N ALA A 140 -13.77 13.12 0.60
CA ALA A 140 -14.69 12.52 -0.37
C ALA A 140 -15.78 13.51 -0.84
N LYS A 141 -16.33 14.30 0.09
CA LYS A 141 -17.30 15.36 -0.23
C LYS A 141 -16.70 16.48 -1.08
N ALA A 142 -15.44 16.86 -0.83
CA ALA A 142 -14.76 17.92 -1.57
C ALA A 142 -14.45 17.50 -3.02
N SER A 143 -14.14 16.22 -3.24
CA SER A 143 -13.76 15.68 -4.56
C SER A 143 -14.94 15.38 -5.51
N ARG A 144 -16.18 15.46 -5.02
CA ARG A 144 -17.40 15.26 -5.83
C ARG A 144 -17.94 16.57 -6.44
N LYS A 145 -17.26 17.69 -6.23
CA LYS A 145 -17.57 19.00 -6.84
C LYS A 145 -16.78 19.19 -8.12
#